data_AF-A0A8H5WED0-F1
#
_entry.id   AF-A0A8H5WED0-F1
#
_cell.length_a   1.000
_cell.length_b   1.000
_cell.length_c   1.000
_cell.angle_alpha   90.00
_cell.angle_beta   90.00
_cell.angle_gamma   90.00
#
_symmetry.space_group_name_H-M   'P 1'
#
loop_
_entity.id
_entity.type
_entity.pdbx_description
1 polymer ?
#
loop_
_entity_poly.entity_id
_entity_poly.type
_entity_poly.pdbx_seq_one_letter_code
_entity_poly.pdbx_strand_id
1 'polypeptide(L)'
;MIIACALVWSGVWAVLQTLSEITIVFPTSGNVINYAERWVDPALAFGAGFAEWLGRTAIIAAEAVFYDILINLWADGAIPPAAILPDTIFLAATFVIFLLPNKIFAWLEYITSLIKIFLFLIES
;
A
#
# COMPACT_ATOMS: atom_id res chain seq x y z
N MET A 1 -12.50 17.45 -10.72
CA MET A 1 -11.26 16.74 -10.32
C MET A 1 -10.53 17.47 -9.20
N ILE A 2 -10.24 18.78 -9.32
CA ILE A 2 -9.50 19.54 -8.29
C ILE A 2 -10.19 19.52 -6.90
N ILE A 3 -11.52 19.69 -6.84
CA ILE A 3 -12.27 19.66 -5.58
C ILE A 3 -12.21 18.27 -4.91
N ALA A 4 -12.26 17.20 -5.70
CA ALA A 4 -12.14 15.83 -5.17
C ALA A 4 -10.73 15.58 -4.61
N CYS A 5 -9.69 16.01 -5.31
CA CYS A 5 -8.31 15.91 -4.80
C CYS A 5 -8.11 16.73 -3.52
N ALA A 6 -8.62 17.96 -3.47
CA ALA A 6 -8.52 18.82 -2.29
C ALA A 6 -9.22 18.23 -1.07
N LEU A 7 -10.36 17.56 -1.26
CA LEU A 7 -11.10 16.90 -0.19
C LEU A 7 -10.35 15.68 0.35
N VAL A 8 -9.74 14.88 -0.53
CA VAL A 8 -8.90 13.74 -0.10
C VAL A 8 -7.69 14.25 0.68
N TRP A 9 -7.02 15.30 0.19
CA TRP A 9 -5.87 15.88 0.87
C TRP A 9 -6.21 16.47 2.24
N SER A 10 -7.34 17.15 2.38
CA SER A 10 -7.76 17.68 3.68
C SER A 10 -8.11 16.56 4.67
N GLY A 11 -8.74 15.48 4.20
CA GLY A 11 -9.01 14.29 5.01
C GLY A 11 -7.74 13.61 5.51
N VAL A 12 -6.77 13.38 4.61
CA VAL A 12 -5.46 12.82 4.98
C VAL A 12 -4.71 13.74 5.95
N TRP A 13 -4.75 15.05 5.71
CA TRP A 13 -4.12 16.03 6.58
C TRP A 13 -4.68 16.01 8.01
N ALA A 14 -6.01 15.99 8.15
CA ALA A 14 -6.67 15.92 9.46
C ALA A 14 -6.26 14.64 10.23
N VAL A 15 -6.25 13.49 9.57
CA VAL A 15 -5.84 12.21 10.18
C VAL A 15 -4.39 12.25 10.65
N LEU A 16 -3.48 12.80 9.83
CA LEU A 16 -2.06 12.91 10.19
C LEU A 16 -1.82 13.86 11.37
N GLN A 17 -2.57 14.96 11.45
CA GLN A 17 -2.47 15.88 12.59
C GLN A 17 -2.92 15.22 13.89
N THR A 18 -4.09 14.56 13.89
CA THR A 18 -4.58 13.84 15.09
C THR A 18 -3.65 12.70 15.48
N LEU A 19 -3.11 11.95 14.51
CA LEU A 19 -2.14 10.89 14.80
C LEU A 19 -0.85 11.45 15.42
N SER A 20 -0.36 12.59 14.90
CA SER A 20 0.84 13.25 15.44
C SER A 20 0.65 13.66 16.89
N GLU A 21 -0.50 14.24 17.25
CA GLU A 21 -0.83 14.62 18.62
C GLU A 21 -0.84 13.39 19.56
N ILE A 22 -1.45 12.29 19.12
CA ILE A 22 -1.53 11.04 19.89
C ILE A 22 -0.13 10.43 20.12
N THR A 23 0.77 10.51 19.13
CA THR A 23 2.14 9.96 19.25
C THR A 23 3.04 10.73 20.21
N ILE A 24 2.80 12.03 20.40
CA ILE A 24 3.59 12.89 21.31
C ILE A 24 3.20 12.63 22.77
N VAL A 25 1.92 12.34 23.04
CA VAL A 25 1.40 12.19 24.40
C VAL A 25 1.84 10.87 25.05
N PHE A 26 1.82 9.75 24.31
CA PHE A 26 2.40 8.47 24.77
C PHE A 26 2.90 7.63 23.59
N PRO A 27 4.23 7.54 23.36
CA PRO A 27 4.76 6.71 22.30
C PRO A 27 4.60 5.23 22.69
N THR A 28 3.79 4.49 21.94
CA THR A 28 3.73 3.04 22.02
C THR A 28 4.38 2.44 20.77
N SER A 29 5.04 1.30 20.89
CA SER A 29 5.63 0.60 19.72
C SER A 29 4.58 -0.04 18.80
N GLY A 30 3.29 0.26 19.00
CA GLY A 30 2.18 -0.35 18.29
C GLY A 30 1.78 0.40 17.02
N ASN A 31 1.24 -0.34 16.05
CA ASN A 31 0.62 0.22 14.82
C ASN A 31 -0.55 1.18 15.16
N VAL A 32 -0.94 2.04 14.23
CA VAL A 32 -2.03 3.06 14.31
C VAL A 32 -3.31 2.54 14.99
N ILE A 33 -3.61 1.26 14.84
CA ILE A 33 -4.77 0.58 15.44
C ILE A 33 -4.68 0.54 16.99
N ASN A 34 -3.50 0.34 17.57
CA ASN A 34 -3.28 0.35 19.03
C ASN A 34 -3.45 1.76 19.62
N TYR A 35 -3.17 2.79 18.81
CA TYR A 35 -3.43 4.17 19.18
C TYR A 35 -4.94 4.46 19.16
N ALA A 36 -5.68 3.96 18.18
CA ALA A 36 -7.13 4.14 18.11
C ALA A 36 -7.88 3.40 19.24
N GLU A 37 -7.45 2.18 19.59
CA GLU A 37 -8.07 1.36 20.64
C GLU A 37 -7.96 2.01 22.03
N ARG A 38 -6.87 2.74 22.28
CA ARG A 38 -6.61 3.35 23.58
C ARG A 38 -7.30 4.70 23.79
N TRP A 39 -7.53 5.47 22.73
CA TRP A 39 -7.99 6.87 22.85
C TRP A 39 -9.41 7.12 22.39
N VAL A 40 -10.00 6.27 21.54
CA VAL A 40 -11.33 6.53 20.97
C VAL A 40 -12.35 5.49 21.43
N ASP A 41 -12.28 4.29 20.87
CA ASP A 41 -13.13 3.16 21.24
C ASP A 41 -12.60 1.88 20.54
N PRO A 42 -12.59 0.72 21.20
CA PRO A 42 -12.19 -0.55 20.56
C PRO A 42 -13.01 -0.90 19.31
N ALA A 43 -14.28 -0.47 19.20
CA ALA A 43 -15.08 -0.69 17.99
C ALA A 43 -14.58 0.13 16.80
N LEU A 44 -14.12 1.36 17.03
CA LEU A 44 -13.53 2.19 15.97
C LEU A 44 -12.18 1.65 15.53
N ALA A 45 -11.38 1.15 16.47
CA ALA A 45 -10.08 0.53 16.17
C ALA A 45 -10.24 -0.71 15.29
N PHE A 46 -11.24 -1.56 15.57
CA PHE A 46 -11.56 -2.71 14.72
C PHE A 46 -12.01 -2.27 13.31
N GLY A 47 -12.90 -1.28 13.22
CA GLY A 47 -13.36 -0.75 11.93
C GLY A 47 -12.24 -0.17 11.08
N ALA A 48 -11.35 0.61 11.69
CA ALA A 48 -10.17 1.17 11.02
C ALA A 48 -9.18 0.08 10.58
N GLY A 49 -8.95 -0.94 11.42
CA GLY A 49 -8.10 -2.08 11.08
C GLY A 49 -8.65 -2.91 9.92
N PHE A 50 -9.96 -3.15 9.89
CA PHE A 50 -10.60 -3.87 8.78
C PHE A 50 -10.56 -3.07 7.47
N ALA A 51 -10.79 -1.76 7.54
CA ALA A 51 -10.66 -0.87 6.38
C ALA A 51 -9.24 -0.84 5.83
N GLU A 52 -8.23 -0.84 6.71
CA GLU A 52 -6.82 -0.86 6.31
C GLU A 52 -6.44 -2.19 5.64
N TRP A 53 -6.91 -3.31 6.20
CA TRP A 53 -6.75 -4.62 5.58
C TRP A 53 -7.39 -4.68 4.18
N LEU A 54 -8.65 -4.25 4.05
CA LEU A 54 -9.32 -4.19 2.74
C LEU A 54 -8.58 -3.28 1.75
N GLY A 55 -8.15 -2.11 2.20
CA GLY A 55 -7.38 -1.17 1.37
C GLY A 55 -6.09 -1.78 0.85
N ARG A 56 -5.31 -2.46 1.70
CA ARG A 56 -4.08 -3.13 1.28
C ARG A 56 -4.34 -4.30 0.33
N THR A 57 -5.37 -5.11 0.56
CA THR A 57 -5.71 -6.20 -0.35
C THR A 57 -6.15 -5.69 -1.73
N ALA A 58 -6.90 -4.59 -1.78
CA ALA A 58 -7.31 -3.96 -3.03
C ALA A 58 -6.11 -3.41 -3.81
N ILE A 59 -5.10 -2.86 -3.13
CA ILE A 59 -3.86 -2.40 -3.77
C ILE A 59 -3.11 -3.58 -4.42
N ILE A 60 -2.96 -4.70 -3.71
CA ILE A 60 -2.30 -5.90 -4.28
C ILE A 60 -3.06 -6.41 -5.51
N ALA A 61 -4.39 -6.41 -5.47
CA ALA A 61 -5.21 -6.79 -6.62
C ALA A 61 -5.03 -5.81 -7.80
N ALA A 62 -4.94 -4.51 -7.55
CA ALA A 62 -4.69 -3.51 -8.58
C ALA A 62 -3.29 -3.64 -9.20
N GLU A 63 -2.27 -3.96 -8.41
CA GLU A 63 -0.91 -4.19 -8.90
C GLU A 63 -0.81 -5.45 -9.77
N ALA A 64 -1.55 -6.51 -9.44
CA ALA A 64 -1.63 -7.71 -10.28
C ALA A 64 -2.20 -7.38 -11.68
N VAL A 65 -3.30 -6.63 -11.75
CA VAL A 65 -3.90 -6.18 -13.02
C VAL A 65 -2.93 -5.30 -13.82
N PHE A 66 -2.17 -4.42 -13.15
CA PHE A 66 -1.17 -3.60 -13.82
C PHE A 66 -0.05 -4.46 -14.44
N TYR A 67 0.38 -5.51 -13.76
CA TYR A 67 1.39 -6.43 -14.26
C TYR A 67 0.92 -7.20 -15.52
N ASP A 68 -0.33 -7.66 -15.54
CA ASP A 68 -0.92 -8.29 -16.73
C ASP A 68 -0.94 -7.33 -17.93
N ILE A 69 -1.34 -6.07 -17.72
CA ILE A 69 -1.33 -5.04 -18.77
C ILE A 69 0.10 -4.80 -19.29
N LEU A 70 1.10 -4.74 -18.40
CA LEU A 70 2.49 -4.51 -18.77
C LEU A 70 3.08 -5.65 -19.61
N ILE A 71 2.77 -6.90 -19.26
CA ILE A 71 3.19 -8.06 -20.06
C ILE A 71 2.50 -8.04 -21.42
N ASN A 72 1.20 -7.76 -21.45
CA ASN A 72 0.45 -7.68 -22.70
C ASN A 72 0.98 -6.59 -23.64
N LEU A 73 1.50 -5.48 -23.09
CA LEU A 73 2.16 -4.42 -23.85
C LEU A 73 3.47 -4.89 -24.51
N TRP A 74 4.22 -5.78 -23.87
CA TRP A 74 5.47 -6.32 -24.42
C TRP A 74 5.28 -7.57 -25.30
N ALA A 75 4.21 -8.33 -25.08
CA ALA A 75 3.93 -9.60 -25.75
C ALA A 75 3.02 -9.46 -26.98
N ASP A 76 2.65 -8.24 -27.39
CA ASP A 76 1.80 -7.94 -28.56
C ASP A 76 0.54 -8.83 -28.65
N GLY A 77 -0.11 -9.09 -27.50
CA GLY A 77 -1.35 -9.87 -27.45
C GLY A 77 -1.18 -11.38 -27.68
N ALA A 78 0.04 -11.93 -27.60
CA ALA A 78 0.27 -13.38 -27.68
C ALA A 78 -0.30 -14.16 -26.47
N ILE A 79 -0.68 -13.47 -25.40
CA ILE A 79 -1.17 -14.04 -24.15
C ILE A 79 -2.61 -13.55 -23.93
N PRO A 80 -3.59 -14.44 -23.64
CA PRO A 80 -4.96 -14.02 -23.39
C PRO A 80 -5.05 -13.05 -22.21
N PRO A 81 -5.88 -11.98 -22.28
CA PRO A 81 -5.99 -10.90 -21.29
C PRO A 81 -6.68 -11.28 -19.96
N ALA A 82 -6.65 -12.58 -19.64
CA ALA A 82 -7.14 -13.17 -18.41
C ALA A 82 -6.38 -14.48 -18.14
N ALA A 83 -5.12 -14.54 -18.57
CA ALA A 83 -4.31 -15.70 -18.33
C ALA A 83 -4.07 -15.77 -16.82
N ILE A 84 -4.73 -16.73 -16.20
CA ILE A 84 -4.57 -17.10 -14.79
C ILE A 84 -3.07 -17.28 -14.47
N LEU A 85 -2.22 -17.60 -15.46
CA LEU A 85 -0.79 -17.83 -15.29
C LEU A 85 0.01 -16.60 -14.78
N PRO A 86 0.10 -15.45 -15.49
CA PRO A 86 0.82 -14.26 -15.01
C PRO A 86 0.31 -13.68 -13.69
N ASP A 87 -1.02 -13.58 -13.52
CA ASP A 87 -1.62 -13.05 -12.28
C ASP A 87 -1.30 -13.93 -11.07
N THR A 88 -1.36 -15.27 -11.24
CA THR A 88 -1.06 -16.20 -10.16
C THR A 88 0.43 -16.21 -9.83
N ILE A 89 1.32 -15.97 -10.81
CA ILE A 89 2.76 -15.84 -10.58
C ILE A 89 3.05 -14.57 -9.77
N PHE A 90 2.42 -13.45 -10.09
CA PHE A 90 2.59 -12.20 -9.33
C PHE A 90 2.06 -12.33 -7.90
N LEU A 91 0.88 -12.94 -7.74
CA LEU A 91 0.30 -13.21 -6.42
C LEU A 91 1.17 -14.18 -5.61
N ALA A 92 1.70 -15.23 -6.23
CA ALA A 92 2.61 -16.18 -5.58
C ALA A 92 3.94 -15.53 -5.18
N ALA A 93 4.52 -14.67 -6.02
CA ALA A 93 5.73 -13.93 -5.69
C ALA A 93 5.50 -12.99 -4.49
N THR A 94 4.37 -12.28 -4.49
CA THR A 94 3.95 -11.42 -3.38
C THR A 94 3.75 -12.23 -2.09
N PHE A 95 3.12 -13.41 -2.18
CA PHE A 95 2.95 -14.32 -1.04
C PHE A 95 4.30 -14.82 -0.47
N VAL A 96 5.27 -15.12 -1.34
CA VAL A 96 6.63 -15.51 -0.92
C VAL A 96 7.35 -14.35 -0.21
N ILE A 97 7.19 -13.12 -0.69
CA ILE A 97 7.73 -11.91 -0.05
C ILE A 97 7.13 -11.71 1.35
N PHE A 98 5.85 -11.98 1.55
CA PHE A 98 5.21 -11.92 2.86
C PHE A 98 5.68 -13.03 3.84
N LEU A 99 6.22 -14.15 3.33
CA LEU A 99 6.84 -15.20 4.16
C LEU A 99 8.30 -14.89 4.53
N LEU A 100 8.94 -13.95 3.85
CA LEU A 100 10.33 -13.58 4.11
C LEU A 100 10.44 -12.69 5.38
N PRO A 101 11.56 -12.77 6.12
CA PRO A 101 11.79 -11.93 7.29
C PRO A 101 11.68 -10.43 6.97
N ASN A 102 11.05 -9.66 7.87
CA ASN A 102 10.84 -8.20 7.76
C ASN A 102 12.10 -7.39 7.37
N LYS A 103 13.30 -7.89 7.68
CA LYS A 103 14.56 -7.26 7.25
C LYS A 103 14.72 -7.24 5.72
N ILE A 104 14.38 -8.34 5.05
CA ILE A 104 14.50 -8.44 3.59
C ILE A 104 13.46 -7.55 2.91
N PHE A 105 12.25 -7.50 3.48
CA PHE A 105 11.20 -6.59 3.05
C PHE A 105 11.65 -5.11 3.13
N ALA A 106 12.24 -4.70 4.25
CA ALA A 106 12.75 -3.34 4.42
C ALA A 106 13.85 -2.97 3.39
N TRP A 107 14.74 -3.91 3.04
CA TRP A 107 15.74 -3.69 2.00
C TRP A 107 15.12 -3.56 0.60
N LEU A 108 14.08 -4.33 0.29
CA LEU A 108 13.36 -4.22 -0.98
C LEU A 108 12.61 -2.88 -1.10
N GLU A 109 11.95 -2.42 -0.04
CA GLU A 109 11.29 -1.11 -0.02
C GLU A 109 12.28 0.04 -0.22
N TYR A 110 13.47 -0.06 0.38
CA TYR A 110 14.53 0.93 0.23
C TYR A 110 15.00 1.01 -1.24
N ILE A 111 15.28 -0.12 -1.87
CA ILE A 111 15.72 -0.18 -3.27
C ILE A 111 14.63 0.33 -4.21
N THR A 112 13.38 -0.06 -3.99
CA THR A 112 12.23 0.38 -4.80
C THR A 112 12.02 1.89 -4.71
N SER A 113 12.23 2.47 -3.52
CA SER A 113 12.15 3.92 -3.32
C SER A 113 13.28 4.67 -4.05
N LEU A 114 14.50 4.11 -4.06
CA LEU A 114 15.61 4.69 -4.82
C LEU A 114 15.31 4.70 -6.32
N ILE A 115 14.80 3.60 -6.88
CA ILE A 115 14.43 3.53 -8.30
C ILE A 115 13.42 4.62 -8.66
N LYS A 116 12.40 4.84 -7.82
CA LYS A 116 11.40 5.91 -8.04
C LYS A 116 12.04 7.29 -8.09
N ILE A 117 12.98 7.59 -7.19
CA ILE A 117 13.69 8.88 -7.17
C ILE A 117 14.55 9.06 -8.43
N PHE A 118 15.29 8.04 -8.84
CA PHE A 118 16.10 8.10 -10.06
C PHE A 118 15.25 8.30 -11.32
N LEU A 119 14.10 7.63 -11.40
CA LEU A 119 13.19 7.75 -12.53
C LEU A 119 12.57 9.16 -12.60
N PHE A 120 12.18 9.73 -11.46
CA PHE A 120 11.71 11.11 -11.37
C PHE A 120 12.79 12.13 -11.81
N LEU A 121 14.05 11.87 -11.49
CA LEU A 121 15.16 12.78 -11.80
C LEU A 121 15.59 12.71 -13.28
N ILE A 122 15.35 11.59 -13.96
CA ILE A 122 15.64 11.41 -15.40
C ILE A 122 14.57 12.03 -16.31
N GLU A 123 13.32 12.09 -15.85
CA GLU A 123 12.22 12.72 -16.60
C GLU A 123 12.02 14.22 -16.31
N SER A 124 12.91 14.83 -15.51
CA SER A 124 13.00 16.28 -15.27
C SER A 124 13.98 16.96 -16.23
#